data_AF-A0A565CVY6-F1
#
_entry.id   AF-A0A565CVY6-F1
#
_cell.length_a   1.000
_cell.length_b   1.000
_cell.length_c   1.000
_cell.angle_alpha   90.00
_cell.angle_beta   90.00
_cell.angle_gamma   90.00
#
_symmetry.space_group_name_H-M   'P 1'
#
loop_
_entity.id
_entity.type
_entity.pdbx_description
1 polymer ?
#
loop_
_entity_poly.entity_id
_entity_poly.type
_entity_poly.pdbx_seq_one_letter_code
_entity_poly.pdbx_strand_id
1 'polypeptide(L)'
;MMLSEKIMECLSEGLGLRREAVKEVMGEYMMLVNYYPPCPHSDSFQGLDPHTDVNGFTLILPNEVPGLQVFKDDHWINLEYIPPAIIVIIAIRS
;
A
#
# COMPACT_ATOMS: atom_id res chain seq x y z
N MET A 1 -11.53 14.54 -9.88
CA MET A 1 -10.88 14.33 -8.56
C MET A 1 -10.28 12.94 -8.56
N MET A 2 -8.96 12.85 -8.41
CA MET A 2 -8.23 11.58 -8.42
C MET A 2 -8.46 10.82 -7.12
N LEU A 3 -8.33 9.48 -7.12
CA LEU A 3 -8.54 8.66 -5.91
C LEU A 3 -7.58 9.07 -4.77
N SER A 4 -6.32 9.35 -5.09
CA SER A 4 -5.32 9.83 -4.14
C SER A 4 -5.77 11.09 -3.41
N GLU A 5 -6.34 12.05 -4.13
CA GLU A 5 -6.85 13.30 -3.55
C GLU A 5 -7.97 13.01 -2.56
N LYS A 6 -8.94 12.17 -2.93
CA LYS A 6 -10.04 11.78 -2.03
C LYS A 6 -9.52 11.16 -0.73
N ILE A 7 -8.52 10.28 -0.84
CA ILE A 7 -7.92 9.63 0.32
C ILE A 7 -7.23 10.66 1.21
N MET A 8 -6.45 11.58 0.65
CA MET A 8 -5.79 12.65 1.42
C MET A 8 -6.78 13.58 2.12
N GLU A 9 -7.90 13.89 1.47
CA GLU A 9 -8.98 14.68 2.07
C GLU A 9 -9.63 13.93 3.24
N CYS A 10 -9.99 12.66 3.05
CA CYS A 10 -10.55 11.83 4.12
C CYS A 10 -9.59 11.66 5.31
N LEU A 11 -8.29 11.49 5.04
CA LEU A 11 -7.26 11.43 6.08
C LEU A 11 -7.17 12.75 6.85
N SER A 12 -7.21 13.88 6.15
CA SER A 12 -7.19 15.21 6.78
C SER A 12 -8.39 15.40 7.71
N GLU A 13 -9.60 15.10 7.22
CA GLU A 13 -10.84 15.21 7.99
C GLU A 13 -10.86 14.25 9.18
N GLY A 14 -10.42 13.01 9.01
CA GLY A 14 -10.33 12.00 10.08
C GLY A 14 -9.35 12.40 11.20
N LEU A 15 -8.35 13.22 10.89
CA LEU A 15 -7.41 13.79 11.86
C LEU A 15 -7.89 15.14 12.45
N GLY A 16 -9.07 15.64 12.06
CA GLY A 16 -9.59 16.93 12.52
C GLY A 16 -8.89 18.15 11.89
N LEU A 17 -8.23 17.97 10.76
CA LEU A 17 -7.51 19.03 10.04
C LEU A 17 -8.40 19.71 8.98
N ARG A 18 -7.91 20.81 8.40
CA ARG A 18 -8.49 21.36 7.16
C ARG A 18 -8.42 20.29 6.06
N ARG A 19 -9.47 20.19 5.24
CA ARG A 19 -9.64 19.15 4.20
C ARG A 19 -8.40 18.97 3.30
N GLU A 20 -7.69 20.05 2.98
CA GLU A 20 -6.55 20.03 2.07
C GLU A 20 -5.19 19.84 2.77
N ALA A 21 -5.15 19.77 4.11
CA ALA A 21 -3.91 19.82 4.89
C ALA A 21 -2.92 18.71 4.54
N VAL A 22 -3.37 17.44 4.42
CA VAL A 22 -2.48 16.34 4.02
C VAL A 22 -2.01 16.50 2.58
N LYS A 23 -2.88 16.98 1.69
CA LYS A 23 -2.54 17.22 0.29
C LYS A 23 -1.44 18.28 0.13
N GLU A 24 -1.49 19.34 0.95
CA GLU A 24 -0.51 20.44 0.94
C GLU A 24 0.91 19.98 1.31
N VAL A 25 1.05 18.88 2.07
CA VAL A 25 2.36 18.36 2.52
C VAL A 25 2.82 17.11 1.76
N MET A 26 1.98 16.54 0.90
CA MET A 26 2.32 15.37 0.11
C MET A 26 3.17 15.74 -1.11
N GLY A 27 4.20 14.93 -1.36
CA GLY A 27 5.16 15.17 -2.43
C GLY A 27 4.73 14.63 -3.80
N GLU A 28 5.72 14.30 -4.61
CA GLU A 28 5.53 13.79 -5.97
C GLU A 28 5.01 12.35 -5.99
N TYR A 29 4.35 12.00 -7.09
CA TYR A 29 3.90 10.63 -7.34
C TYR A 29 5.03 9.79 -7.94
N MET A 30 5.19 8.58 -7.41
CA MET A 30 6.06 7.54 -7.98
C MET A 30 5.22 6.32 -8.36
N MET A 31 5.58 5.68 -9.47
CA MET A 31 4.98 4.42 -9.90
C MET A 31 6.06 3.34 -10.00
N LEU A 32 5.81 2.21 -9.35
CA LEU A 32 6.63 1.01 -9.45
C LEU A 32 5.78 -0.13 -10.02
N VAL A 33 6.34 -0.87 -10.97
CA VAL A 33 5.72 -2.06 -11.55
C VAL A 33 6.57 -3.26 -11.14
N ASN A 34 6.01 -4.11 -10.29
CA ASN A 34 6.71 -5.28 -9.77
C ASN A 34 6.36 -6.52 -10.60
N TYR A 35 7.37 -7.26 -11.04
CA TYR A 35 7.19 -8.54 -11.73
C TYR A 35 7.90 -9.64 -10.95
N TYR A 36 7.12 -10.57 -10.40
CA TYR A 36 7.61 -11.72 -9.64
C TYR A 36 7.46 -12.99 -10.48
N PRO A 37 8.54 -13.54 -11.06
CA PRO A 37 8.47 -14.75 -11.87
C PRO A 37 8.14 -15.99 -11.00
N PRO A 38 7.59 -17.07 -11.60
CA PRO A 38 7.42 -18.34 -10.90
C PRO A 38 8.73 -18.84 -10.28
N CYS A 39 8.69 -19.23 -9.00
CA CYS A 39 9.86 -19.70 -8.26
C CYS A 39 9.64 -21.15 -7.78
N PRO A 40 10.48 -22.13 -8.19
CA PRO A 40 10.35 -23.54 -7.79
C PRO A 40 10.49 -23.78 -6.27
N HIS A 41 11.05 -22.82 -5.55
CA HIS A 41 11.33 -22.89 -4.11
C HIS A 41 10.67 -21.74 -3.36
N SER A 42 9.44 -21.36 -3.77
CA SER A 42 8.66 -20.25 -3.19
C SER A 42 8.54 -20.31 -1.67
N ASP A 43 8.51 -21.51 -1.09
CA ASP A 43 8.38 -21.68 0.37
C ASP A 43 9.65 -21.25 1.13
N SER A 44 10.77 -21.09 0.44
CA SER A 44 12.07 -20.72 0.99
C SER A 44 12.63 -19.40 0.46
N PHE A 45 11.90 -18.74 -0.45
CA PHE A 45 12.34 -17.51 -1.11
C PHE A 45 11.28 -16.42 -1.01
N GLN A 46 11.67 -15.25 -0.54
CA GLN A 46 10.80 -14.09 -0.45
C GLN A 46 10.94 -13.25 -1.72
N GLY A 47 9.83 -12.90 -2.36
CA GLY A 47 9.84 -12.03 -3.55
C GLY A 47 10.33 -10.62 -3.26
N LEU A 48 10.09 -10.14 -2.02
CA LEU A 48 10.52 -8.85 -1.51
C LEU A 48 10.69 -8.97 0.00
N ASP A 49 11.78 -8.42 0.54
CA ASP A 49 12.03 -8.47 1.98
C ASP A 49 10.94 -7.69 2.77
N PRO A 50 10.62 -8.10 4.01
CA PRO A 50 9.75 -7.36 4.91
C PRO A 50 10.23 -5.91 5.08
N HIS A 51 9.33 -4.96 4.81
CA HIS A 51 9.63 -3.54 4.95
C HIS A 51 8.35 -2.76 5.23
N THR A 52 8.53 -1.51 5.65
CA THR A 52 7.48 -0.48 5.64
C THR A 52 7.77 0.49 4.50
N ASP A 53 6.74 0.88 3.77
CA ASP A 53 6.87 1.91 2.74
C ASP A 53 7.41 3.21 3.35
N VAL A 54 8.32 3.87 2.63
CA VAL A 54 8.94 5.13 3.06
C VAL A 54 8.16 6.38 2.66
N ASN A 55 7.10 6.20 1.86
CA ASN A 55 6.27 7.28 1.31
C ASN A 55 5.19 7.71 2.32
N GLY A 56 4.23 8.56 1.90
CA GLY A 56 3.09 8.92 2.74
C GLY A 56 1.98 7.86 2.73
N PHE A 57 1.60 7.39 1.54
CA PHE A 57 0.74 6.22 1.36
C PHE A 57 0.98 5.63 -0.03
N THR A 58 0.62 4.37 -0.20
CA THR A 58 0.79 3.62 -1.45
C THR A 58 -0.55 3.07 -1.92
N LEU A 59 -0.79 3.15 -3.23
CA LEU A 59 -1.91 2.50 -3.90
C LEU A 59 -1.38 1.31 -4.68
N ILE A 60 -1.82 0.10 -4.32
CA ILE A 60 -1.41 -1.14 -4.98
C ILE A 60 -2.59 -1.67 -5.79
N LEU A 61 -2.33 -1.91 -7.07
CA LEU A 61 -3.22 -2.67 -7.95
C LEU A 61 -2.65 -4.09 -8.09
N PRO A 62 -3.17 -5.07 -7.32
CA PRO A 62 -2.72 -6.45 -7.43
C PRO A 62 -3.33 -7.14 -8.67
N ASN A 63 -2.76 -8.28 -9.04
CA ASN A 63 -3.37 -9.23 -9.96
C ASN A 63 -3.98 -10.41 -9.18
N GLU A 64 -4.51 -11.39 -9.90
CA GLU A 64 -5.17 -12.58 -9.35
C GLU A 64 -4.22 -13.56 -8.65
N VAL A 65 -2.91 -13.35 -8.72
CA VAL A 65 -1.91 -14.23 -8.10
C VAL A 65 -1.66 -13.78 -6.66
N PRO A 66 -1.95 -14.62 -5.65
CA PRO A 66 -1.68 -14.28 -4.25
C PRO A 66 -0.18 -14.10 -3.99
N GLY A 67 0.17 -13.22 -3.05
CA GLY A 67 1.57 -13.04 -2.67
C GLY A 67 1.82 -11.87 -1.72
N LEU A 68 0.93 -10.87 -1.69
CA LEU A 68 1.03 -9.77 -0.75
C LEU A 68 0.62 -10.21 0.66
N GLN A 69 1.50 -9.95 1.62
CA GLN A 69 1.26 -10.19 3.03
C GLN A 69 1.46 -8.89 3.82
N VAL A 70 0.70 -8.73 4.90
CA VAL A 70 0.89 -7.64 5.86
C VAL A 70 1.20 -8.22 7.24
N PHE A 71 2.14 -7.61 7.96
CA PHE A 71 2.45 -8.00 9.33
C PHE A 71 1.59 -7.19 10.30
N LYS A 72 0.76 -7.87 11.08
CA LYS A 72 -0.15 -7.25 12.06
C LYS A 72 -0.34 -8.18 13.26
N ASP A 73 -0.37 -7.60 14.45
CA ASP A 73 -0.60 -8.33 15.71
C ASP A 73 0.34 -9.55 15.86
N ASP A 74 1.63 -9.35 15.58
CA ASP A 74 2.71 -10.35 15.61
C ASP A 74 2.58 -11.53 14.62
N HIS A 75 1.72 -11.41 13.61
CA HIS A 75 1.51 -12.46 12.61
C HIS A 75 1.46 -11.90 11.19
N TRP A 76 1.85 -12.74 10.23
CA TRP A 76 1.69 -12.46 8.80
C TRP A 76 0.27 -12.80 8.35
N ILE A 77 -0.39 -11.86 7.68
CA ILE A 77 -1.74 -12.01 7.13
C ILE A 77 -1.65 -11.94 5.61
N ASN A 78 -2.12 -12.98 4.93
CA ASN A 78 -2.27 -12.99 3.48
C ASN A 78 -3.41 -12.06 3.07
N LEU A 79 -3.17 -11.18 2.10
CA LEU A 79 -4.24 -10.37 1.52
C LEU A 79 -4.90 -11.12 0.37
N GLU A 80 -6.22 -11.19 0.41
CA GLU A 80 -7.02 -11.78 -0.66
C GLU A 80 -7.10 -10.83 -1.87
N TYR A 81 -7.08 -11.41 -3.06
CA TYR A 81 -7.39 -10.69 -4.28
C TYR A 81 -8.91 -10.47 -4.37
N ILE A 82 -9.35 -9.22 -4.27
CA ILE A 82 -10.76 -8.83 -4.35
C ILE A 82 -10.92 -7.92 -5.57
N PRO A 83 -11.30 -8.41 -6.76
CA PRO A 83 -11.57 -7.53 -7.89
C PRO A 83 -12.90 -6.75 -7.70
N PRO A 84 -12.96 -5.43 -8.01
CA PRO A 84 -11.93 -4.55 -8.58
C PRO A 84 -11.27 -3.62 -7.54
N ALA A 85 -10.84 -4.15 -6.40
CA ALA A 85 -10.30 -3.36 -5.29
C ALA A 85 -8.87 -2.86 -5.55
N ILE A 86 -8.57 -1.71 -4.96
CA ILE A 86 -7.23 -1.14 -4.83
C ILE A 86 -6.84 -1.26 -3.36
N ILE A 87 -5.65 -1.76 -3.08
CA ILE A 87 -5.13 -1.84 -1.72
C ILE A 87 -4.48 -0.49 -1.38
N VAL A 88 -4.84 0.07 -0.22
CA VAL A 88 -4.28 1.33 0.29
C VAL A 88 -3.43 1.01 1.51
N ILE A 89 -2.14 1.28 1.43
CA ILE A 89 -1.22 1.15 2.57
C ILE A 89 -0.89 2.55 3.06
N ILE A 90 -1.21 2.83 4.33
CA ILE A 90 -0.76 4.05 5.01
C ILE A 90 0.63 3.78 5.54
N ALA A 91 1.60 4.57 5.10
CA ALA A 91 2.96 4.47 5.57
C ALA A 91 3.11 5.40 6.78
N ILE A 92 3.48 4.83 7.92
CA ILE A 92 3.89 5.60 9.10
C ILE A 92 5.41 5.57 9.11
N ARG A 93 6.02 6.75 9.03
CA ARG A 93 7.41 6.90 9.45
C ARG A 93 7.41 6.74 10.99
N SER A 94 7.83 5.58 11.46
CA SER A 94 8.14 5.36 12.88
C SER A 94 9.38 6.13 13.30
#